data_AF-A0A1M4YA94-F1
#
_entry.id   AF-A0A1M4YA94-F1
#
_cell.length_a   1.000
_cell.length_b   1.000
_cell.length_c   1.000
_cell.angle_alpha   90.00
_cell.angle_beta   90.00
_cell.angle_gamma   90.00
#
_symmetry.space_group_name_H-M   'P 1'
#
loop_
_entity.id
_entity.type
_entity.pdbx_description
1 polymer ?
#
loop_
_entity_poly.entity_id
_entity_poly.type
_entity_poly.pdbx_seq_one_letter_code
_entity_poly.pdbx_strand_id
1 'polypeptide(L)'
;MEKYKNKNQNFVTLKGQKYIADFYIELPADDKFEIKGVTCVYYSIVNPPFRKYLDAIHFDVLKETNVDKSIQYLNPGHVLIFKGDDFPIKQFKEEHVI
;
A
#
# COMPACT_ATOMS: atom_id res chain seq x y z
N MET A 1 -9.75 5.92 -19.38
CA MET A 1 -8.89 4.75 -19.15
C MET A 1 -9.37 4.03 -17.89
N GLU A 2 -10.25 3.04 -18.04
CA GLU A 2 -10.62 2.13 -16.94
C GLU A 2 -9.52 1.07 -16.79
N LYS A 3 -8.50 1.33 -15.96
CA LYS A 3 -7.39 0.40 -15.69
C LYS A 3 -7.48 -0.29 -14.32
N TYR A 4 -8.68 -0.49 -13.79
CA TYR A 4 -8.84 -1.06 -12.44
C TYR A 4 -9.84 -2.24 -12.43
N LYS A 5 -9.40 -3.40 -12.90
CA LYS A 5 -10.12 -4.67 -12.71
C LYS A 5 -9.30 -5.62 -11.83
N ASN A 6 -9.46 -5.49 -10.51
CA ASN A 6 -9.74 -6.63 -9.63
C ASN A 6 -10.29 -6.14 -8.28
N LYS A 7 -11.61 -5.95 -8.19
CA LYS A 7 -12.32 -5.41 -7.01
C LYS A 7 -12.19 -6.26 -5.73
N ASN A 8 -11.67 -7.49 -5.83
CA ASN A 8 -11.77 -8.47 -4.73
C ASN A 8 -10.55 -8.53 -3.81
N GLN A 9 -9.54 -7.69 -3.95
CA GLN A 9 -8.38 -7.74 -3.05
C GLN A 9 -7.80 -6.38 -2.60
N ASN A 10 -8.41 -5.23 -2.87
CA ASN A 10 -7.83 -3.93 -2.45
C ASN A 10 -8.14 -3.61 -0.98
N PHE A 11 -7.80 -4.52 -0.06
CA PHE A 11 -8.02 -4.35 1.36
C PHE A 11 -6.92 -5.02 2.19
N VAL A 12 -6.81 -4.57 3.43
CA VAL A 12 -6.04 -5.19 4.50
C VAL A 12 -7.01 -5.57 5.62
N THR A 13 -6.82 -6.73 6.23
CA THR A 13 -7.59 -7.15 7.40
C THR A 13 -6.73 -7.05 8.64
N LEU A 14 -7.20 -6.33 9.66
CA LEU A 14 -6.53 -6.18 10.96
C LEU A 14 -7.52 -6.49 12.08
N LYS A 15 -7.19 -7.42 12.98
CA LYS A 15 -8.11 -7.93 14.04
C LYS A 15 -9.52 -8.29 13.53
N GLY A 16 -9.63 -8.83 12.32
CA GLY A 16 -10.91 -9.20 11.69
C GLY A 16 -11.70 -8.04 11.08
N GLN A 17 -11.22 -6.79 11.19
CA GLN A 17 -11.78 -5.64 10.51
C GLN A 17 -11.12 -5.44 9.15
N LYS A 18 -11.94 -5.15 8.13
CA LYS A 18 -11.51 -4.92 6.76
C LYS A 18 -11.32 -3.43 6.49
N TYR A 19 -10.12 -3.05 6.06
CA TYR A 19 -9.76 -1.70 5.63
C TYR A 19 -9.59 -1.71 4.12
N ILE A 20 -10.47 -1.01 3.39
CA ILE A 20 -10.45 -0.94 1.92
C ILE A 20 -9.55 0.22 1.50
N ALA A 21 -8.61 -0.04 0.60
CA ALA A 21 -7.71 0.99 0.09
C ALA A 21 -8.44 1.90 -0.90
N ASP A 22 -8.17 3.20 -0.83
CA ASP A 22 -8.69 4.20 -1.76
C ASP A 22 -8.04 4.06 -3.14
N PHE A 23 -6.73 3.76 -3.16
CA PHE A 23 -5.97 3.54 -4.40
C PHE A 23 -5.11 2.30 -4.31
N TYR A 24 -4.76 1.81 -5.48
CA TYR A 24 -3.83 0.72 -5.69
C TYR A 24 -2.87 1.12 -6.80
N ILE A 25 -1.58 0.87 -6.57
CA ILE A 25 -0.50 1.14 -7.53
C ILE A 25 0.31 -0.14 -7.71
N GLU A 26 0.54 -0.52 -8.97
CA GLU A 26 1.55 -1.50 -9.36
C GLU A 26 2.86 -0.77 -9.62
N LEU A 27 3.95 -1.29 -9.07
CA LEU A 27 5.29 -0.74 -9.25
C LEU A 27 6.09 -1.54 -10.29
N PRO A 28 6.95 -0.89 -11.07
CA PRO A 28 7.10 0.57 -11.16
C PRO A 28 5.89 1.23 -11.84
N ALA A 29 5.53 2.42 -11.38
CA ALA A 29 4.45 3.21 -11.97
C ALA A 29 5.05 4.30 -12.86
N ASP A 30 4.63 4.36 -14.13
CA ASP A 30 5.11 5.35 -15.10
C ASP A 30 4.46 6.74 -14.92
N ASP A 31 3.37 6.81 -14.15
CA ASP A 31 2.56 8.02 -14.00
C ASP A 31 3.07 8.89 -12.85
N LYS A 32 3.16 10.21 -13.10
CA LYS A 32 3.43 11.19 -12.05
C LYS A 32 2.20 11.36 -11.17
N PHE A 33 2.36 11.14 -9.87
CA PHE A 33 1.32 11.37 -8.87
C PHE A 33 1.83 12.23 -7.71
N GLU A 34 0.91 12.96 -7.10
CA GLU A 34 1.09 13.65 -5.83
C GLU A 34 -0.18 13.47 -4.99
N ILE A 35 -0.07 12.83 -3.82
CA ILE A 35 -1.21 12.54 -2.96
C ILE A 35 -0.87 12.98 -1.53
N LYS A 36 -1.73 13.76 -0.89
CA LYS A 36 -1.50 14.31 0.45
C LYS A 36 -2.15 13.46 1.53
N GLY A 37 -1.49 13.34 2.68
CA GLY A 37 -2.01 12.72 3.91
C GLY A 37 -2.46 11.28 3.65
N VAL A 38 -1.51 10.41 3.33
CA VAL A 38 -1.80 9.02 2.99
C VAL A 38 -0.94 8.04 3.76
N THR A 39 -1.54 6.89 4.00
CA THR A 39 -0.83 5.72 4.48
C THR A 39 -0.67 4.73 3.33
N CYS A 40 0.57 4.36 3.05
CA CYS A 40 0.92 3.37 2.05
C CYS A 40 1.22 2.04 2.73
N VAL A 41 0.61 0.95 2.25
CA VAL A 41 0.92 -0.42 2.63
C VAL A 41 1.57 -1.12 1.45
N TYR A 42 2.81 -1.55 1.64
CA TYR A 42 3.64 -2.19 0.63
C TYR A 42 3.54 -3.71 0.73
N TYR A 43 3.39 -4.38 -0.41
CA TYR A 43 3.33 -5.82 -0.44
C TYR A 43 3.85 -6.42 -1.76
N SER A 44 4.20 -7.70 -1.70
CA SER A 44 4.53 -8.52 -2.86
C SER A 44 3.62 -9.75 -2.93
N ILE A 45 3.35 -10.21 -4.15
CA ILE A 45 2.65 -11.48 -4.38
C ILE A 45 3.69 -12.59 -4.36
N VAL A 46 3.57 -13.51 -3.41
CA VAL A 46 4.46 -14.68 -3.35
C VAL A 46 3.84 -15.85 -4.12
N ASN A 47 2.56 -16.13 -3.87
CA ASN A 47 1.76 -17.12 -4.57
C ASN A 47 0.30 -16.64 -4.57
N PRO A 48 -0.34 -16.31 -5.72
CA PRO A 48 -1.72 -15.84 -5.71
C PRO A 48 -2.66 -16.82 -4.97
N PRO A 49 -3.56 -16.35 -4.08
CA PRO A 49 -3.86 -14.96 -3.74
C PRO A 49 -3.05 -14.39 -2.54
N PHE A 50 -2.04 -15.12 -2.05
CA PHE A 50 -1.26 -14.76 -0.86
C PHE A 50 -0.35 -13.55 -1.10
N ARG A 51 -0.45 -12.61 -0.16
CA ARG A 51 0.33 -11.37 -0.11
C ARG A 51 1.29 -11.45 1.05
N LYS A 52 2.54 -11.07 0.79
CA LYS A 52 3.50 -10.78 1.84
C LYS A 52 3.54 -9.27 2.02
N TYR A 53 3.04 -8.80 3.15
CA TYR A 53 3.21 -7.41 3.56
C TYR A 53 4.67 -7.14 3.89
N LEU A 54 5.16 -5.97 3.49
CA LEU A 54 6.57 -5.60 3.57
C LEU A 54 6.79 -4.42 4.51
N ASP A 55 5.93 -3.40 4.42
CA ASP A 55 5.95 -2.25 5.33
C ASP A 55 4.63 -1.47 5.22
N ALA A 56 4.38 -0.56 6.17
CA ALA A 56 3.42 0.52 6.05
C ALA A 56 4.01 1.85 6.51
N ILE A 57 3.86 2.89 5.69
CA ILE A 57 4.47 4.21 5.91
C ILE A 57 3.43 5.31 5.67
N HIS A 58 3.36 6.28 6.59
CA HIS A 58 2.58 7.50 6.40
C HIS A 58 3.41 8.54 5.64
N PHE A 59 2.77 9.22 4.69
CA PHE A 59 3.34 10.34 3.96
C PHE A 59 2.40 11.54 4.01
N ASP A 60 2.91 12.66 4.53
CA ASP A 60 2.21 13.95 4.42
C ASP A 60 1.96 14.33 2.95
N VAL A 61 2.94 14.03 2.09
CA VAL A 61 2.85 14.15 0.63
C VAL A 61 3.59 12.99 -0.02
N LEU A 62 2.85 12.08 -0.63
CA LEU A 62 3.36 10.98 -1.45
C LEU A 62 3.61 11.44 -2.89
N LYS A 63 4.79 11.18 -3.44
CA LYS A 63 5.16 11.44 -4.83
C LYS A 63 5.99 10.28 -5.38
N GLU A 64 6.03 10.10 -6.70
CA GLU A 64 6.86 9.08 -7.37
C GLU A 64 8.29 8.99 -6.78
N THR A 65 8.97 10.14 -6.66
CA THR A 65 10.37 10.22 -6.18
C THR A 65 10.60 9.82 -4.72
N ASN A 66 9.57 9.80 -3.86
CA ASN A 66 9.72 9.42 -2.45
C ASN A 66 9.25 8.00 -2.16
N VAL A 67 8.37 7.46 -3.00
CA VAL A 67 8.14 6.02 -3.12
C VAL A 67 9.48 5.34 -3.41
N ASP A 68 10.22 5.77 -4.43
CA ASP A 68 11.50 5.14 -4.77
C ASP A 68 12.53 5.14 -3.63
N LYS A 69 12.65 6.23 -2.89
CA LYS A 69 13.65 6.36 -1.81
C LYS A 69 13.28 5.57 -0.55
N SER A 70 12.01 5.57 -0.16
CA SER A 70 11.56 4.93 1.08
C SER A 70 11.50 3.40 0.97
N ILE A 71 11.44 2.86 -0.24
CA ILE A 71 11.07 1.45 -0.49
C ILE A 71 12.09 0.71 -1.36
N GLN A 72 13.21 1.36 -1.72
CA GLN A 72 14.23 0.82 -2.63
C GLN A 72 14.79 -0.54 -2.20
N TYR A 73 14.85 -0.80 -0.89
CA TYR A 73 15.34 -2.06 -0.34
C TYR A 73 14.26 -3.14 -0.18
N LEU A 74 12.99 -2.74 -0.17
CA LEU A 74 11.86 -3.62 0.07
C LEU A 74 11.42 -4.35 -1.22
N ASN A 75 11.76 -3.82 -2.40
CA ASN A 75 11.35 -4.34 -3.72
C ASN A 75 9.87 -4.77 -3.78
N PRO A 76 8.92 -3.89 -3.40
CA PRO A 76 7.51 -4.20 -3.47
C PRO A 76 7.05 -4.31 -4.92
N GLY A 77 6.16 -5.25 -5.20
CA GLY A 77 5.42 -5.24 -6.47
C GLY A 77 4.28 -4.23 -6.45
N HIS A 78 3.68 -4.01 -5.27
CA HIS A 78 2.36 -3.41 -5.13
C HIS A 78 2.24 -2.49 -3.91
N VAL A 79 1.39 -1.47 -4.03
CA VAL A 79 1.08 -0.50 -2.97
C VAL A 79 -0.42 -0.34 -2.83
N LEU A 80 -0.93 -0.47 -1.61
CA LEU A 80 -2.27 -0.01 -1.23
C LEU A 80 -2.16 1.36 -0.57
N ILE A 81 -3.01 2.30 -0.97
CA ILE A 81 -3.00 3.67 -0.45
C ILE A 81 -4.33 3.92 0.24
N PHE A 82 -4.24 4.33 1.50
CA PHE A 82 -5.35 4.74 2.35
C PHE A 82 -5.25 6.25 2.56
N LYS A 83 -6.30 6.99 2.22
CA LYS A 83 -6.39 8.43 2.47
C LYS A 83 -6.82 8.69 3.90
N GLY A 84 -6.26 9.75 4.48
CA GLY A 84 -6.54 10.15 5.85
C GLY A 84 -5.77 9.33 6.88
N ASP A 85 -5.98 9.67 8.14
CA ASP A 85 -5.27 9.09 9.29
C ASP A 85 -5.93 7.82 9.85
N ASP A 86 -6.94 7.30 9.14
CA ASP A 86 -7.80 6.22 9.64
C ASP A 86 -7.16 4.83 9.55
N PHE A 87 -6.10 4.65 8.75
CA PHE A 87 -5.42 3.36 8.68
C PHE A 87 -4.51 3.14 9.89
N PRO A 88 -4.72 2.09 10.70
CA PRO A 88 -3.98 1.91 11.95
C PRO A 88 -2.59 1.30 11.71
N ILE A 89 -1.63 2.12 11.26
CA ILE A 89 -0.25 1.69 10.93
C ILE A 89 0.42 0.92 12.05
N LYS A 90 0.29 1.40 13.31
CA LYS A 90 0.92 0.74 14.46
C LYS A 90 0.44 -0.71 14.60
N GLN A 91 -0.87 -0.90 14.56
CA GLN A 91 -1.48 -2.22 14.62
C GLN A 91 -1.08 -3.09 13.43
N PHE A 92 -1.02 -2.52 12.23
CA PHE A 92 -0.56 -3.25 11.05
C PHE A 92 0.85 -3.83 11.23
N LYS A 93 1.79 -3.03 11.73
CA LYS A 93 3.17 -3.48 11.97
C LYS A 93 3.26 -4.56 13.05
N GLU A 94 2.46 -4.43 14.11
CA GLU A 94 2.38 -5.44 15.18
C GLU A 94 1.85 -6.79 14.67
N GLU A 95 0.79 -6.79 13.84
CA GLU A 95 0.18 -8.02 13.32
C GLU A 95 1.02 -8.72 12.25
N HIS A 96 1.79 -7.96 11.46
CA HIS A 96 2.53 -8.49 10.32
C HIS A 96 4.03 -8.67 10.55
N VAL A 97 4.55 -8.34 11.73
CA VAL A 97 5.97 -8.48 12.14
C VAL A 97 6.92 -8.08 11.01
N ILE A 98 6.83 -6.80 10.65
CA ILE A 98 7.56 -6.12 9.56
C ILE A 98 8.47 -5.04 10.12
#